data_AF-W1V7I6-F1
#
_entry.id   AF-W1V7I6-F1
#
_cell.length_a   1.000
_cell.length_b   1.000
_cell.length_c   1.000
_cell.angle_alpha   90.00
_cell.angle_beta   90.00
_cell.angle_gamma   90.00
#
_symmetry.space_group_name_H-M   'P 1'
#
loop_
_entity.id
_entity.type
_entity.pdbx_description
1 polymer ?
#
loop_
_entity_poly.entity_id
_entity_poly.type
_entity_poly.pdbx_seq_one_letter_code
_entity_poly.pdbx_strand_id
1 'polypeptide(L)' 'EPWAVHGVVVHQIVWRPLELADRDPARLTRTRRGERAEAAALIEAAARALVEATGGRALDEDGFLVSL' A
#
# COMPACT_ATOMS: atom_id res chain seq x y z
N GLU A 1 5.39 11.57 -19.87
CA GLU A 1 4.47 12.11 -18.85
C GLU A 1 5.08 13.30 -18.11
N PRO A 2 4.43 14.48 -18.11
CA PRO A 2 4.96 15.71 -17.51
C PRO A 2 5.36 15.58 -16.03
N TRP A 3 4.74 14.66 -15.29
CA TRP A 3 4.98 14.48 -13.86
C TRP A 3 6.33 13.83 -13.50
N ALA A 4 7.03 13.19 -14.45
CA ALA A 4 8.30 12.50 -14.21
C ALA A 4 9.55 13.28 -14.68
N VAL A 5 9.36 14.47 -15.26
CA VAL A 5 10.42 15.23 -15.96
C VAL A 5 11.57 15.65 -15.04
N HIS A 6 11.35 15.79 -13.74
CA HIS A 6 12.36 16.20 -12.76
C HIS A 6 12.80 15.08 -11.81
N GLY A 7 12.46 13.84 -12.14
CA GLY A 7 12.64 12.70 -11.24
C GLY A 7 11.47 12.58 -10.27
N VAL A 8 11.25 11.35 -9.81
CA VAL A 8 10.10 10.97 -8.98
C VAL A 8 10.58 10.15 -7.79
N VAL A 9 10.01 10.43 -6.62
CA VAL A 9 10.24 9.66 -5.41
C VAL A 9 9.06 8.71 -5.24
N VAL A 10 9.35 7.40 -5.24
CA VAL A 10 8.34 6.37 -5.02
C VAL A 10 8.32 5.99 -3.55
N HIS A 11 7.17 6.13 -2.91
CA HIS A 11 6.91 5.64 -1.56
C HIS A 11 6.10 4.35 -1.66
N GLN A 12 6.59 3.25 -1.07
CA GLN A 12 5.85 2.00 -0.99
C GLN A 12 5.41 1.75 0.44
N ILE A 13 4.10 1.60 0.64
CA ILE A 13 3.49 1.23 1.91
C ILE A 13 2.97 -0.19 1.76
N VAL A 14 3.68 -1.14 2.37
CA VAL A 14 3.36 -2.57 2.25
C VAL A 14 3.24 -3.18 3.62
N TRP A 15 2.18 -3.95 3.83
CA TRP A 15 2.06 -4.78 5.01
C TRP A 15 3.12 -5.88 4.96
N ARG A 16 3.77 -6.13 6.10
CA ARG A 16 4.69 -7.25 6.27
C ARG A 16 4.22 -8.09 7.44
N PRO A 17 3.93 -9.40 7.25
CA PRO A 17 3.62 -10.27 8.37
C PRO A 17 4.83 -10.39 9.28
N LEU A 18 4.57 -10.50 10.59
CA LEU A 18 5.60 -10.78 11.59
C LEU A 18 6.20 -12.19 11.39
N GLU A 19 5.34 -13.15 11.06
CA GLU A 19 5.70 -14.55 10.83
C GLU A 19 5.69 -14.90 9.34
N LEU A 20 6.71 -15.62 8.87
CA LEU A 20 6.80 -16.04 7.46
C LEU A 20 5.61 -16.92 7.02
N ALA A 21 5.05 -17.71 7.93
CA ALA A 21 3.89 -18.56 7.67
C ALA A 21 2.63 -17.75 7.29
N ASP A 22 2.53 -16.50 7.77
CA ASP A 22 1.41 -15.60 7.51
C ASP A 22 1.54 -14.86 6.16
N ARG A 23 2.57 -15.17 5.35
CA ARG A 23 2.65 -14.67 3.97
C ARG A 23 1.63 -15.32 3.04
N ASP A 24 1.28 -16.58 3.29
CA ASP A 24 0.32 -17.31 2.45
C ASP A 24 -1.11 -17.04 2.94
N PRO A 25 -1.94 -16.33 2.14
CA PRO A 25 -3.31 -16.01 2.54
C PRO A 25 -4.17 -17.25 2.83
N ALA A 26 -3.87 -18.38 2.19
CA ALA A 26 -4.59 -19.64 2.38
C ALA A 26 -4.30 -20.29 3.74
N ARG A 27 -3.21 -19.89 4.42
CA ARG A 27 -2.77 -20.40 5.71
C ARG A 27 -3.07 -19.47 6.88
N LEU A 28 -3.63 -18.29 6.62
CA LEU A 28 -3.98 -17.32 7.67
C LEU A 28 -5.09 -17.87 8.56
N THR A 29 -4.89 -17.80 9.88
CA THR A 29 -5.97 -17.99 10.86
C THR A 29 -6.99 -16.85 10.76
N ARG A 30 -8.18 -17.02 11.36
CA ARG A 30 -9.22 -15.97 11.33
C ARG A 30 -8.74 -14.66 11.97
N THR A 31 -7.99 -14.74 13.06
CA THR A 31 -7.41 -13.57 13.73
C THR A 31 -6.45 -12.82 12.80
N ARG A 32 -5.52 -13.55 12.16
CA ARG A 32 -4.55 -12.94 11.22
C ARG A 32 -5.21 -12.33 9.99
N ARG A 33 -6.33 -12.89 9.52
CA ARG A 33 -7.13 -12.25 8.46
C ARG A 33 -7.71 -10.91 8.91
N GLY A 34 -8.16 -10.81 10.17
CA GLY A 34 -8.62 -9.55 10.76
C GLY A 34 -7.50 -8.50 10.81
N GLU A 35 -6.34 -8.86 11.35
CA GLU A 35 -5.17 -7.97 11.42
C GLU A 35 -4.73 -7.49 10.03
N ARG A 36 -4.76 -8.37 9.01
CA ARG A 36 -4.45 -7.99 7.63
C ARG A 36 -5.48 -6.99 7.07
N ALA A 37 -6.76 -7.13 7.40
CA ALA A 37 -7.80 -6.20 6.98
C ALA A 37 -7.64 -4.83 7.66
N GLU A 38 -7.33 -4.81 8.97
CA GLU A 38 -7.01 -3.58 9.70
C GLU A 38 -5.76 -2.89 9.12
N ALA A 39 -4.72 -3.66 8.80
CA ALA A 39 -3.54 -3.14 8.13
C ALA A 39 -3.85 -2.55 6.76
N ALA A 40 -4.76 -3.16 5.98
CA ALA A 40 -5.18 -2.61 4.69
C ALA A 40 -5.81 -1.21 4.86
N ALA A 41 -6.69 -1.03 5.84
CA ALA A 41 -7.29 0.27 6.13
C ALA A 41 -6.23 1.32 6.55
N LEU A 42 -5.24 0.92 7.36
CA LEU A 42 -4.14 1.81 7.75
C LEU A 42 -3.24 2.19 6.56
N ILE A 43 -2.95 1.24 5.67
CA ILE A 43 -2.18 1.47 4.45
C ILE A 43 -2.90 2.47 3.55
N GLU A 44 -4.21 2.28 3.36
CA GLU A 44 -5.03 3.18 2.55
C GLU A 44 -5.06 4.60 3.14
N ALA A 45 -5.25 4.74 4.45
CA ALA A 45 -5.23 6.03 5.13
C ALA A 45 -3.86 6.73 4.99
N ALA A 46 -2.76 5.99 5.14
CA ALA A 46 -1.41 6.52 4.98
C ALA A 46 -1.12 6.93 3.51
N ALA A 47 -1.59 6.15 2.55
CA ALA A 47 -1.47 6.46 1.12
C ALA A 47 -2.23 7.74 0.77
N ARG A 48 -3.47 7.90 1.27
CA ARG A 48 -4.26 9.13 1.10
C ARG A 48 -3.52 10.34 1.67
N ALA A 49 -3.03 10.24 2.90
CA ALA A 49 -2.29 11.32 3.54
C ALA A 49 -1.02 11.73 2.77
N LEU A 50 -0.27 10.76 2.22
CA LEU A 50 0.92 11.04 1.41
C LEU A 50 0.56 11.71 0.09
N VAL A 51 -0.49 11.25 -0.60
CA VAL A 51 -0.95 11.88 -1.85
C VAL A 51 -1.40 13.31 -1.60
N GLU A 52 -2.17 13.56 -0.53
CA GLU A 52 -2.61 14.90 -0.15
C GLU A 52 -1.44 15.83 0.20
N ALA A 53 -0.48 15.34 1.00
CA ALA A 53 0.65 16.15 1.45
C ALA A 53 1.65 16.49 0.33
N THR A 54 1.76 15.64 -0.69
CA THR A 54 2.75 15.78 -1.77
C THR A 54 2.17 16.29 -3.09
N GLY A 55 0.84 16.26 -3.25
CA GLY A 55 0.18 16.46 -4.55
C GLY A 55 0.43 15.31 -5.54
N GLY A 56 0.95 14.18 -5.05
CA GLY A 56 1.35 13.02 -5.85
C GLY A 56 0.19 12.23 -6.45
N ARG A 57 0.48 11.02 -6.92
CA ARG A 57 -0.49 10.08 -7.48
C ARG A 57 -0.25 8.69 -6.93
N ALA A 58 -1.32 7.94 -6.68
CA ALA A 58 -1.25 6.55 -6.28
C ALA A 58 -1.14 5.66 -7.51
N LEU A 59 -0.27 4.64 -7.41
CA LEU A 59 -0.08 3.63 -8.43
C LEU A 59 -0.36 2.25 -7.81
N ASP A 60 -0.86 1.31 -8.62
CA ASP A 60 -0.90 -0.10 -8.26
C ASP A 60 0.49 -0.77 -8.39
N GLU A 61 0.52 -2.08 -8.16
CA GLU A 61 1.72 -2.92 -8.25
C GLU A 61 2.33 -2.99 -9.65
N ASP A 62 1.54 -2.72 -10.69
CA ASP A 62 1.98 -2.70 -12.08
C ASP A 62 2.38 -1.28 -12.55
N GLY A 63 2.20 -0.27 -11.70
CA GLY A 63 2.56 1.12 -11.98
C GLY A 63 1.46 1.93 -12.69
N PHE A 64 0.21 1.46 -12.68
CA PHE A 64 -0.92 2.18 -13.24
C PHE A 64 -1.61 3.06 -12.20
N LEU A 65 -2.14 4.20 -12.65
CA LEU A 65 -2.86 5.15 -11.81
C LEU A 65 -4.14 4.52 -11.25
N VAL A 66 -4.31 4.64 -9.94
CA VAL A 66 -5.52 4.18 -9.23
C VAL A 66 -6.13 5.31 -8.40
N SER A 67 -7.44 5.22 -8.14
CA SER A 67 -8.11 6.07 -7.17
C SER A 67 -7.93 5.51 -5.76
N LEU A 68 -7.59 6.37 -4.80
CA LEU A 68 -7.60 6.05 -3.38
C LEU A 68 -8.96 6.36 -2.76
#